data_AF-R5TWT0-F1
#
_entry.id   AF-R5TWT0-F1
#
_cell.length_a   1.000
_cell.length_b   1.000
_cell.length_c   1.000
_cell.angle_alpha   90.00
_cell.angle_beta   90.00
_cell.angle_gamma   90.00
#
_symmetry.space_group_name_H-M   'P 1'
#
loop_
_entity.id
_entity.type
_entity.pdbx_description
1 polymer ?
#
loop_
_entity_poly.entity_id
_entity_poly.type
_entity_poly.pdbx_seq_one_letter_code
_entity_poly.pdbx_strand_id
1 'polypeptide(L)'
;MGSLILCHDQHAAHPYEITRIHCKIFTMEELCYYLCNNLYLIDYTIMNEQLCGWLEEDIGKRELADQLRDVIRMRGSVEKFVLTILKSSGIYKEAEMIRIQNVLERLKNQKDIERQKYKGDNLLESGEVEEAILVYQAILNEGEDENTDPKFYGKIYASLGSAYGRMFLYQQAARMYDRAYQICEDPKLLKPYLYASYKYMSMEEYHILLTKNDTYAEINTELRSEMKEIREGIQMEMSEQLTDKWKQQYRRSHI
;
A
#
# COMPACT_ATOMS: atom_id res chain seq x y z
N MET A 1 -10.61 -13.60 2.92
CA MET A 1 -11.04 -14.92 3.41
C MET A 1 -10.05 -15.36 4.47
N GLY A 2 -10.51 -15.71 5.67
CA GLY A 2 -9.63 -16.13 6.77
C GLY A 2 -9.14 -17.55 6.55
N SER A 3 -7.84 -17.71 6.28
CA SER A 3 -7.17 -19.00 6.46
C SER A 3 -7.07 -19.28 7.96
N LEU A 4 -7.51 -20.47 8.37
CA LEU A 4 -7.20 -21.00 9.70
C LEU A 4 -5.70 -21.28 9.74
N ILE A 5 -4.94 -20.41 10.41
CA ILE A 5 -3.54 -20.66 10.74
C ILE A 5 -3.57 -21.52 12.01
N LEU A 6 -3.05 -22.74 11.92
CA LEU A 6 -2.85 -23.58 13.10
C LEU A 6 -1.67 -22.98 13.88
N CYS A 7 -1.98 -22.23 14.94
CA CYS A 7 -0.96 -21.68 15.82
C CYS A 7 -0.25 -22.83 16.56
N HIS A 8 1.05 -22.68 16.78
CA HIS A 8 1.77 -23.56 17.70
C HIS A 8 1.23 -23.34 19.13
N ASP A 9 1.14 -24.40 19.93
CA ASP A 9 0.60 -24.36 21.31
C ASP A 9 1.44 -23.50 22.28
N GLN A 10 2.61 -23.04 21.85
CA GLN A 10 3.60 -22.41 22.72
C GLN A 10 3.40 -20.89 22.81
N HIS A 11 2.87 -20.47 23.96
CA HIS A 11 2.66 -19.09 24.32
C HIS A 11 3.72 -18.65 25.34
N ALA A 12 4.44 -17.57 25.04
CA ALA A 12 5.48 -17.03 25.90
C ALA A 12 4.92 -16.61 27.27
N ALA A 13 5.68 -16.85 28.34
CA ALA A 13 5.35 -16.33 29.67
C ALA A 13 5.59 -14.82 29.75
N HIS A 14 6.67 -14.35 29.10
CA HIS A 14 6.99 -12.93 28.99
C HIS A 14 6.89 -12.47 27.53
N PRO A 15 6.16 -11.39 27.23
CA PRO A 15 6.04 -10.91 25.86
C PRO A 15 7.30 -10.21 25.38
N TYR A 16 7.58 -10.32 24.08
CA TYR A 16 8.47 -9.39 23.41
C TYR A 16 7.72 -8.09 23.11
N GLU A 17 8.23 -6.96 23.61
CA GLU A 17 7.64 -5.64 23.36
C GLU A 17 8.33 -4.93 22.19
N ILE A 18 7.56 -4.59 21.16
CA ILE A 18 8.01 -3.69 20.11
C ILE A 18 7.86 -2.26 20.63
N THR A 19 8.98 -1.73 21.11
CA THR A 19 9.06 -0.44 21.82
C THR A 19 8.44 0.74 21.09
N ARG A 20 8.57 0.81 19.75
CA ARG A 20 8.05 1.94 18.96
C ARG A 20 6.53 2.06 18.95
N ILE A 21 5.81 0.96 19.07
CA ILE A 21 4.34 0.93 18.99
C ILE A 21 3.70 0.32 20.25
N HIS A 22 4.49 0.05 21.28
CA HIS A 22 4.06 -0.59 22.53
C HIS A 22 3.22 -1.86 22.32
N CYS A 23 3.58 -2.63 21.28
CA CYS A 23 2.89 -3.88 20.95
C CYS A 23 3.59 -5.05 21.63
N LYS A 24 2.81 -5.89 22.32
CA LYS A 24 3.30 -7.08 23.03
C LYS A 24 3.02 -8.31 22.18
N ILE A 25 4.07 -9.08 21.92
CA ILE A 25 4.03 -10.32 21.14
C ILE A 25 4.28 -11.48 22.09
N PHE A 26 3.39 -12.47 22.07
CA PHE A 26 3.46 -13.66 22.91
C PHE A 26 3.73 -14.94 22.12
N THR A 27 3.49 -14.95 20.82
CA THR A 27 3.61 -16.14 19.98
C THR A 27 4.46 -15.89 18.73
N MET A 28 4.96 -16.96 18.13
CA MET A 28 5.68 -16.90 16.86
C MET A 28 4.77 -16.39 15.74
N GLU A 29 3.50 -16.77 15.75
CA GLU A 29 2.47 -16.36 14.79
C GLU A 29 2.21 -14.86 14.85
N GLU A 30 2.09 -14.29 16.05
CA GLU A 30 1.95 -12.84 16.24
C GLU A 30 3.17 -12.09 15.73
N LEU A 31 4.39 -12.62 15.96
CA LEU A 31 5.61 -12.05 15.41
C LEU A 31 5.57 -12.06 13.88
N CYS A 32 5.22 -13.20 13.27
CA CYS A 32 5.11 -13.31 11.82
C CYS A 32 4.05 -12.39 11.23
N TYR A 33 2.88 -12.33 11.86
CA TYR A 33 1.79 -11.43 11.49
C TYR A 33 2.24 -9.96 11.55
N TYR A 34 2.91 -9.58 12.64
CA TYR A 34 3.47 -8.24 12.80
C TYR A 34 4.46 -7.91 11.68
N LEU A 35 5.42 -8.80 11.42
CA LEU A 35 6.46 -8.57 10.41
C LEU A 35 5.86 -8.43 9.01
N CYS A 36 4.91 -9.30 8.64
CA CYS A 36 4.29 -9.26 7.32
C CYS A 36 3.37 -8.05 7.11
N ASN A 37 2.63 -7.60 8.11
CA ASN A 37 1.75 -6.45 7.97
C ASN A 37 2.48 -5.11 8.09
N ASN A 38 3.68 -5.12 8.68
CA ASN A 38 4.46 -3.91 8.91
C ASN A 38 5.76 -3.89 8.10
N LEU A 39 5.88 -4.66 7.00
CA LEU A 39 7.09 -4.72 6.16
C LEU A 39 7.68 -3.34 5.83
N TYR A 40 6.82 -2.36 5.55
CA TYR A 40 7.19 -0.98 5.22
C TYR A 40 7.78 -0.18 6.39
N LEU A 41 7.53 -0.61 7.62
CA LEU A 41 8.02 0.00 8.87
C LEU A 41 9.25 -0.72 9.44
N ILE A 42 9.61 -1.90 8.90
CA ILE A 42 10.75 -2.65 9.41
C ILE A 42 12.05 -1.99 8.96
N ASP A 43 12.88 -1.64 9.93
CA ASP A 43 14.25 -1.20 9.75
C ASP A 43 15.22 -2.10 10.53
N TYR A 44 16.47 -1.69 10.65
CA TYR A 44 17.51 -2.45 11.35
C TYR A 44 17.24 -2.65 12.84
N THR A 45 16.29 -1.92 13.45
CA THR A 45 16.01 -2.04 14.89
C THR A 45 15.38 -3.38 15.27
N ILE A 46 14.76 -4.07 14.30
CA ILE A 46 14.22 -5.42 14.53
C ILE A 46 15.34 -6.46 14.70
N MET A 47 16.55 -6.18 14.18
CA MET A 47 17.71 -7.07 14.26
C MET A 47 18.43 -6.85 15.59
N ASN A 48 17.90 -7.41 16.67
CA ASN A 48 18.44 -7.22 18.01
C ASN A 48 18.52 -8.52 18.81
N GLU A 49 19.41 -8.54 19.81
CA GLU A 49 19.67 -9.71 20.66
C GLU A 49 18.48 -10.04 21.57
N GLN A 50 17.68 -9.04 21.96
CA GLN A 50 16.51 -9.25 22.82
C GLN A 50 15.46 -10.13 22.12
N LEU A 51 15.22 -9.92 20.82
CA LEU A 51 14.33 -10.75 20.02
C LEU A 51 14.88 -12.18 19.89
N CYS A 52 16.18 -12.34 19.67
CA CYS A 52 16.82 -13.66 19.61
C CYS A 52 16.70 -14.41 20.95
N GLY A 53 16.95 -13.73 22.07
CA GLY A 53 16.80 -14.29 23.41
C GLY A 53 15.37 -14.74 23.71
N TRP A 54 14.38 -13.89 23.39
CA TRP A 54 12.96 -14.25 23.54
C TRP A 54 12.56 -15.47 22.69
N LEU A 55 13.05 -15.56 21.45
CA LEU A 55 12.80 -16.71 20.58
C LEU A 55 13.42 -18.01 21.14
N GLU A 56 14.56 -17.92 21.82
CA GLU A 56 15.22 -19.06 22.45
C GLU A 56 14.56 -19.47 23.77
N GLU A 57 14.35 -18.53 24.68
CA GLU A 57 13.98 -18.80 26.07
C GLU A 57 12.47 -18.96 26.26
N ASP A 58 11.66 -18.05 25.71
CA ASP A 58 10.20 -18.05 25.90
C ASP A 58 9.48 -18.88 24.83
N ILE A 59 9.93 -18.80 23.57
CA ILE A 59 9.33 -19.55 22.46
C ILE A 59 9.99 -20.92 22.25
N GLY A 60 11.18 -21.17 22.80
CA GLY A 60 11.86 -22.47 22.70
C GLY A 60 12.48 -22.79 21.33
N LYS A 61 12.57 -21.82 20.41
CA LYS A 61 13.15 -21.98 19.06
C LYS A 61 14.64 -21.64 19.04
N ARG A 62 15.44 -22.40 19.79
CA ARG A 62 16.90 -22.19 19.91
C ARG A 62 17.65 -22.19 18.57
N GLU A 63 17.34 -23.14 17.68
CA GLU A 63 17.99 -23.20 16.35
C GLU A 63 17.73 -21.95 15.50
N LEU A 64 16.51 -21.39 15.58
CA LEU A 64 16.17 -20.14 14.90
C LEU A 64 16.96 -18.97 15.52
N ALA A 65 17.01 -18.88 16.84
CA ALA A 65 17.75 -17.83 17.54
C ALA A 65 19.23 -17.83 17.15
N ASP A 66 19.87 -19.00 17.07
CA ASP A 66 21.27 -19.12 16.66
C ASP A 66 21.49 -18.69 15.20
N GLN A 67 20.59 -19.08 14.29
CA GLN A 67 20.62 -18.61 12.89
C GLN A 67 20.49 -17.08 12.79
N LEU A 68 19.63 -16.47 13.61
CA LEU A 68 19.42 -15.02 13.62
C LEU A 68 20.62 -14.27 14.21
N ARG A 69 21.22 -14.77 15.29
CA ARG A 69 22.48 -14.24 15.84
C ARG A 69 23.62 -14.31 14.84
N ASP A 70 23.69 -15.39 14.06
CA ASP A 70 24.65 -15.53 12.97
C ASP A 70 24.45 -14.46 11.90
N VAL A 71 23.20 -14.17 11.51
CA VAL A 71 22.87 -13.07 10.58
C VAL A 71 23.33 -11.73 11.15
N ILE A 72 23.09 -11.45 12.43
CA ILE A 72 23.55 -10.20 13.09
C ILE A 72 25.09 -10.13 13.09
N ARG A 73 25.77 -11.19 13.53
CA ARG A 73 27.24 -11.26 13.62
C ARG A 73 27.90 -11.06 12.26
N MET A 74 27.33 -11.64 11.21
CA MET A 74 27.83 -11.52 9.83
C MET A 74 27.39 -10.23 9.11
N ARG A 75 26.73 -9.30 9.82
CA ARG A 75 26.17 -8.05 9.24
C ARG A 75 25.26 -8.33 8.03
N GLY A 76 24.43 -9.36 8.13
CA GLY A 76 23.43 -9.69 7.13
C GLY A 76 22.35 -8.60 6.99
N SER A 77 21.53 -8.72 5.95
CA SER A 77 20.44 -7.76 5.70
C SER A 77 19.24 -7.99 6.61
N VAL A 78 18.47 -6.92 6.85
CA VAL A 78 17.14 -6.97 7.48
C VAL A 78 16.22 -7.94 6.73
N GLU A 79 16.27 -7.93 5.40
CA GLU A 79 15.56 -8.87 4.55
C GLU A 79 15.89 -10.34 4.92
N LYS A 80 17.18 -10.68 5.01
CA LYS A 80 17.60 -12.04 5.36
C LYS A 80 17.13 -12.42 6.77
N PHE A 81 17.21 -11.49 7.72
CA PHE A 81 16.75 -11.70 9.09
C PHE A 81 15.23 -11.99 9.14
N VAL A 82 14.41 -11.13 8.56
CA VAL A 82 12.95 -11.26 8.50
C VAL A 82 12.55 -12.54 7.77
N LEU A 83 13.12 -12.83 6.60
CA LEU A 83 12.80 -14.04 5.84
C LEU A 83 13.18 -15.32 6.60
N THR A 84 14.20 -15.29 7.46
CA THR A 84 14.59 -16.45 8.28
C THR A 84 13.52 -16.74 9.35
N ILE A 85 12.99 -15.71 10.01
CA ILE A 85 11.86 -15.82 10.96
C ILE A 85 10.63 -16.39 10.24
N LEU A 86 10.22 -15.77 9.13
CA LEU A 86 9.00 -16.15 8.42
C LEU A 86 9.07 -17.59 7.88
N LYS A 87 10.24 -18.03 7.38
CA LYS A 87 10.45 -19.41 6.93
C LYS A 87 10.35 -20.42 8.09
N SER A 88 10.86 -20.08 9.27
CA SER A 88 10.80 -20.95 10.45
C SER A 88 9.39 -21.15 11.00
N SER A 89 8.47 -20.23 10.70
CA SER A 89 7.06 -20.35 11.11
C SER A 89 6.28 -21.39 10.32
N GLY A 90 6.65 -21.64 9.05
CA GLY A 90 5.90 -22.51 8.14
C GLY A 90 4.51 -21.99 7.74
N ILE A 91 4.15 -20.75 8.08
CA ILE A 91 2.80 -20.19 7.86
C ILE A 91 2.59 -19.75 6.40
N TYR A 92 3.65 -19.29 5.74
CA TYR A 92 3.57 -18.69 4.40
C TYR A 92 3.93 -19.70 3.31
N LYS A 93 3.12 -19.72 2.24
CA LYS A 93 3.39 -20.50 1.03
C LYS A 93 4.55 -19.89 0.25
N GLU A 94 5.18 -20.68 -0.61
CA GLU A 94 6.31 -20.24 -1.44
C GLU A 94 5.99 -18.98 -2.27
N ALA A 95 4.79 -18.91 -2.86
CA ALA A 95 4.36 -17.73 -3.61
C ALA A 95 4.23 -16.46 -2.74
N GLU A 96 3.81 -16.59 -1.48
CA GLU A 96 3.71 -15.47 -0.54
C GLU A 96 5.12 -15.03 -0.10
N MET A 97 6.00 -15.98 0.17
CA MET A 97 7.41 -15.73 0.50
C MET A 97 8.13 -14.94 -0.61
N ILE A 98 7.88 -15.30 -1.89
CA ILE A 98 8.43 -14.56 -3.04
C ILE A 98 7.90 -13.12 -3.08
N ARG A 99 6.61 -12.90 -2.82
CA ARG A 99 6.02 -11.55 -2.76
C ARG A 99 6.66 -10.72 -1.65
N ILE A 100 6.80 -11.30 -0.45
CA ILE A 100 7.41 -10.63 0.71
C ILE A 100 8.86 -10.25 0.40
N GLN A 101 9.62 -11.16 -0.21
CA GLN A 101 11.00 -10.91 -0.61
C GLN A 101 11.10 -9.73 -1.60
N ASN A 102 10.26 -9.72 -2.64
CA ASN A 102 10.25 -8.64 -3.63
C ASN A 102 9.89 -7.27 -3.01
N VAL A 103 9.01 -7.25 -2.01
CA VAL A 103 8.68 -6.02 -1.26
C VAL A 103 9.90 -5.55 -0.45
N LEU A 104 10.53 -6.44 0.32
CA LEU A 104 11.69 -6.10 1.14
C LEU A 104 12.88 -5.59 0.30
N GLU A 105 13.11 -6.18 -0.88
CA GLU A 105 14.17 -5.74 -1.79
C GLU A 105 13.94 -4.30 -2.28
N ARG A 106 12.69 -3.95 -2.62
CA ARG A 106 12.32 -2.58 -3.02
C ARG A 106 12.49 -1.57 -1.88
N LEU A 107 12.24 -1.97 -0.63
CA LEU A 107 12.31 -1.08 0.53
C LEU A 107 13.75 -0.76 0.99
N LYS A 108 14.73 -1.62 0.64
CA LYS A 108 16.10 -1.59 1.21
C LYS A 108 16.78 -0.23 1.17
N ASN A 109 16.54 0.58 0.13
CA ASN A 109 17.21 1.87 -0.08
C ASN A 109 16.24 3.08 -0.12
N GLN A 110 15.02 2.90 0.37
CA GLN A 110 14.00 3.96 0.39
C GLN A 110 13.99 4.70 1.73
N LYS A 111 13.78 6.02 1.69
CA LYS A 111 13.50 6.83 2.89
C LYS A 111 12.18 6.39 3.52
N ASP A 112 12.01 6.58 4.83
CA ASP A 112 10.79 6.16 5.54
C ASP A 112 9.50 6.70 4.91
N ILE A 113 9.52 7.97 4.46
CA ILE A 113 8.38 8.59 3.77
C ILE A 113 8.06 7.92 2.42
N GLU A 114 9.08 7.50 1.67
CA GLU A 114 8.92 6.77 0.41
C GLU A 114 8.34 5.37 0.66
N ARG A 115 8.76 4.71 1.74
CA ARG A 115 8.21 3.42 2.18
C ARG A 115 6.73 3.55 2.56
N GLN A 116 6.34 4.60 3.27
CA GLN A 116 4.94 4.86 3.60
C GLN A 116 4.10 5.14 2.35
N LYS A 117 4.61 5.96 1.42
CA LYS A 117 3.92 6.17 0.13
C LYS A 117 3.75 4.86 -0.62
N TYR A 118 4.80 4.04 -0.68
CA TYR A 118 4.76 2.73 -1.35
C TYR A 118 3.76 1.77 -0.68
N LYS A 119 3.61 1.81 0.66
CA LYS A 119 2.53 1.13 1.39
C LYS A 119 1.16 1.57 0.90
N GLY A 120 0.92 2.88 0.87
CA GLY A 120 -0.35 3.46 0.40
C GLY A 120 -0.66 3.06 -1.04
N ASP A 121 0.33 3.11 -1.94
CA ASP A 121 0.16 2.75 -3.34
C ASP A 121 -0.20 1.26 -3.51
N ASN A 122 0.44 0.35 -2.77
CA ASN A 122 0.11 -1.08 -2.81
C ASN A 122 -1.28 -1.38 -2.23
N LEU A 123 -1.69 -0.71 -1.15
CA LEU A 123 -3.05 -0.82 -0.59
C LEU A 123 -4.10 -0.33 -1.59
N LEU A 124 -3.82 0.79 -2.27
CA LEU A 124 -4.71 1.30 -3.30
C LEU A 124 -4.80 0.31 -4.48
N GLU A 125 -3.68 -0.27 -4.93
CA GLU A 125 -3.68 -1.29 -5.99
C GLU A 125 -4.41 -2.57 -5.60
N SER A 126 -4.33 -3.01 -4.33
CA SER A 126 -5.05 -4.21 -3.83
C SER A 126 -6.56 -3.99 -3.67
N GLY A 127 -7.01 -2.73 -3.63
CA GLY A 127 -8.41 -2.37 -3.45
C GLY A 127 -8.79 -2.01 -2.01
N GLU A 128 -7.81 -1.98 -1.10
CA GLU A 128 -7.94 -1.49 0.29
C GLU A 128 -7.90 0.05 0.30
N VAL A 129 -8.94 0.67 -0.28
CA VAL A 129 -8.95 2.10 -0.59
C VAL A 129 -8.99 2.96 0.68
N GLU A 130 -9.71 2.52 1.72
CA GLU A 130 -9.85 3.28 2.98
C GLU A 130 -8.51 3.33 3.73
N GLU A 131 -7.82 2.19 3.83
CA GLU A 131 -6.51 2.06 4.44
C GLU A 131 -5.46 2.88 3.69
N ALA A 132 -5.51 2.88 2.35
CA ALA A 132 -4.64 3.71 1.53
C ALA A 132 -4.84 5.21 1.80
N ILE A 133 -6.10 5.67 1.94
CA ILE A 133 -6.43 7.06 2.28
C ILE A 133 -5.82 7.45 3.62
N LEU A 134 -5.97 6.60 4.64
CA LEU A 134 -5.41 6.86 5.98
C LEU A 134 -3.88 6.98 5.93
N VAL A 135 -3.19 6.13 5.16
CA VAL A 135 -1.74 6.19 4.98
C VAL A 135 -1.33 7.51 4.32
N TYR A 136 -1.96 7.91 3.22
CA TYR A 136 -1.61 9.17 2.55
C TYR A 136 -1.89 10.39 3.42
N GLN A 137 -3.02 10.40 4.15
CA GLN A 137 -3.33 11.49 5.08
C GLN A 137 -2.33 11.57 6.23
N ALA A 138 -1.89 10.43 6.78
CA ALA A 138 -0.86 10.41 7.81
C ALA A 138 0.44 11.06 7.33
N ILE A 139 0.91 10.71 6.13
CA ILE A 139 2.11 11.32 5.53
C ILE A 139 1.95 12.85 5.39
N LEU A 140 0.79 13.31 4.91
CA LEU A 140 0.54 14.74 4.73
C LEU A 140 0.38 15.50 6.06
N ASN A 141 -0.10 14.84 7.12
CA ASN A 141 -0.28 15.43 8.44
C ASN A 141 1.03 15.56 9.23
N GLU A 142 2.04 14.74 8.93
CA GLU A 142 3.40 14.86 9.52
C GLU A 142 4.12 16.14 9.06
N GLY A 143 3.66 16.74 7.96
CA GLY A 143 4.20 17.98 7.39
C GLY A 143 5.22 17.72 6.29
N GLU A 144 5.47 18.76 5.48
CA GLU A 144 6.43 18.69 4.38
C GLU A 144 7.87 18.85 4.93
N ASP A 145 8.69 17.81 4.78
CA ASP A 145 10.14 17.86 5.00
C ASP A 145 10.84 18.69 3.90
N GLU A 146 11.58 19.73 4.30
CA GLU A 146 12.35 20.62 3.42
C GLU A 146 13.40 19.88 2.57
N ASN A 147 13.85 18.69 3.01
CA ASN A 147 14.84 17.87 2.30
C ASN A 147 14.22 16.90 1.28
N THR A 148 12.90 16.98 1.07
CA THR A 148 12.15 16.14 0.15
C THR A 148 11.61 16.99 -1.00
N ASP A 149 11.75 16.49 -2.23
CA ASP A 149 11.25 17.18 -3.43
C ASP A 149 9.75 17.48 -3.29
N PRO A 150 9.28 18.73 -3.42
CA PRO A 150 7.85 19.07 -3.37
C PRO A 150 6.99 18.21 -4.31
N LYS A 151 7.53 17.82 -5.48
CA LYS A 151 6.81 16.94 -6.43
C LYS A 151 6.51 15.56 -5.85
N PHE A 152 7.25 15.11 -4.84
CA PHE A 152 6.92 13.90 -4.09
C PHE A 152 5.57 14.03 -3.38
N TYR A 153 5.31 15.14 -2.68
CA TYR A 153 4.02 15.42 -2.06
C TYR A 153 2.92 15.61 -3.09
N GLY A 154 3.21 16.26 -4.22
CA GLY A 154 2.29 16.35 -5.35
C GLY A 154 1.83 14.97 -5.85
N LYS A 155 2.73 13.97 -5.88
CA LYS A 155 2.37 12.58 -6.21
C LYS A 155 1.50 11.92 -5.13
N ILE A 156 1.69 12.24 -3.84
CA ILE A 156 0.81 11.75 -2.76
C ILE A 156 -0.59 12.34 -2.91
N TYR A 157 -0.71 13.64 -3.19
CA TYR A 157 -2.01 14.26 -3.51
C TYR A 157 -2.68 13.59 -4.71
N ALA A 158 -1.94 13.28 -5.78
CA ALA A 158 -2.49 12.57 -6.93
C ALA A 158 -3.01 11.15 -6.57
N SER A 159 -2.24 10.40 -5.76
CA SER A 159 -2.67 9.08 -5.26
C SER A 159 -3.92 9.19 -4.38
N LEU A 160 -3.99 10.19 -3.49
CA LEU A 160 -5.15 10.45 -2.64
C LEU A 160 -6.38 10.85 -3.47
N GLY A 161 -6.18 11.63 -4.55
CA GLY A 161 -7.23 11.93 -5.53
C GLY A 161 -7.77 10.69 -6.22
N SER A 162 -6.88 9.74 -6.57
CA SER A 162 -7.28 8.44 -7.13
C SER A 162 -8.08 7.61 -6.14
N ALA A 163 -7.66 7.56 -4.88
CA ALA A 163 -8.37 6.84 -3.83
C ALA A 163 -9.78 7.41 -3.60
N TYR A 164 -9.92 8.73 -3.45
CA TYR A 164 -11.24 9.37 -3.36
C TYR A 164 -12.11 9.12 -4.60
N GLY A 165 -11.51 9.14 -5.79
CA GLY A 165 -12.20 8.84 -7.04
C GLY A 165 -12.78 7.42 -7.08
N ARG A 166 -12.06 6.42 -6.53
CA ARG A 166 -12.56 5.04 -6.40
C ARG A 166 -13.73 4.92 -5.43
N MET A 167 -13.80 5.80 -4.43
CA MET A 167 -14.94 5.88 -3.50
C MET A 167 -16.07 6.80 -3.99
N PHE A 168 -16.02 7.29 -5.24
CA PHE A 168 -17.00 8.24 -5.80
C PHE A 168 -17.05 9.60 -5.09
N LEU A 169 -16.03 9.92 -4.30
CA LEU A 169 -15.87 11.20 -3.60
C LEU A 169 -15.25 12.24 -4.54
N TYR A 170 -15.98 12.58 -5.60
CA TYR A 170 -15.47 13.33 -6.75
C TYR A 170 -15.05 14.77 -6.43
N GLN A 171 -15.74 15.43 -5.49
CA GLN A 171 -15.35 16.78 -5.06
C GLN A 171 -13.99 16.76 -4.37
N GLN A 172 -13.77 15.80 -3.48
CA GLN A 172 -12.51 15.59 -2.78
C GLN A 172 -11.41 15.19 -3.77
N ALA A 173 -11.70 14.26 -4.67
CA ALA A 173 -10.77 13.83 -5.72
C ALA A 173 -10.29 15.01 -6.57
N ALA A 174 -11.22 15.85 -7.05
CA ALA A 174 -10.88 17.02 -7.86
C ALA A 174 -9.97 18.01 -7.11
N ARG A 175 -10.25 18.29 -5.83
CA ARG A 175 -9.38 19.14 -5.00
C ARG A 175 -7.97 18.58 -4.87
N MET A 176 -7.84 17.27 -4.68
CA MET A 176 -6.53 16.63 -4.57
C MET A 176 -5.77 16.65 -5.89
N TYR A 177 -6.44 16.40 -7.02
CA TYR A 177 -5.80 16.49 -8.34
C TYR A 177 -5.39 17.91 -8.73
N ASP A 178 -6.20 18.91 -8.40
CA ASP A 178 -5.85 20.33 -8.59
C ASP A 178 -4.59 20.68 -7.79
N ARG A 179 -4.56 20.32 -6.50
CA ARG A 179 -3.38 20.51 -5.66
C ARG A 179 -2.15 19.78 -6.20
N ALA A 180 -2.32 18.54 -6.65
CA ALA A 180 -1.25 17.76 -7.26
C ALA A 180 -0.71 18.43 -8.54
N TYR A 181 -1.59 18.97 -9.39
CA TYR A 181 -1.22 19.66 -10.62
C TYR A 181 -0.46 20.95 -10.33
N GLN A 182 -0.88 21.74 -9.34
CA GLN A 182 -0.19 22.97 -8.93
C GLN A 182 1.25 22.71 -8.44
N ILE A 183 1.53 21.52 -7.90
CA ILE A 183 2.86 21.16 -7.39
C ILE A 183 3.71 20.47 -8.46
N CYS A 184 3.14 19.49 -9.16
CA CYS A 184 3.88 18.66 -10.11
C CYS A 184 4.02 19.32 -11.49
N GLU A 185 3.05 20.17 -11.85
CA GLU A 185 2.86 20.75 -13.19
C GLU A 185 2.77 19.69 -14.31
N ASP A 186 2.32 18.48 -13.97
CA ASP A 186 2.20 17.36 -14.92
C ASP A 186 0.82 17.40 -15.61
N PRO A 187 0.74 17.63 -16.94
CA PRO A 187 -0.51 17.65 -17.69
C PRO A 187 -1.34 16.37 -17.55
N LYS A 188 -0.72 15.22 -17.23
CA LYS A 188 -1.43 13.95 -17.02
C LYS A 188 -2.44 14.02 -15.87
N LEU A 189 -2.26 14.94 -14.92
CA LEU A 189 -3.17 15.15 -13.79
C LEU A 189 -4.45 15.93 -14.16
N LEU A 190 -4.44 16.63 -15.30
CA LEU A 190 -5.59 17.43 -15.73
C LEU A 190 -6.78 16.57 -16.14
N LYS A 191 -6.54 15.44 -16.81
CA LYS A 191 -7.61 14.53 -17.22
C LYS A 191 -8.40 13.96 -16.03
N PRO A 192 -7.78 13.36 -14.99
CA PRO A 192 -8.53 12.89 -13.82
C PRO A 192 -9.13 14.05 -13.01
N TYR A 193 -8.49 15.24 -12.97
CA TYR A 193 -9.08 16.44 -12.39
C TYR A 193 -10.38 16.86 -13.09
N LEU A 194 -10.37 16.95 -14.42
CA LEU A 194 -11.53 17.32 -15.23
C LEU A 194 -12.63 16.26 -15.15
N TYR A 195 -12.27 14.97 -15.15
CA TYR A 195 -13.24 13.89 -14.96
C TYR A 195 -13.93 13.98 -13.60
N ALA A 196 -13.16 14.16 -12.51
CA ALA A 196 -13.73 14.33 -11.18
C ALA A 196 -14.63 15.59 -11.14
N SER A 197 -14.17 16.71 -11.69
CA SER A 197 -14.92 17.97 -11.76
C SER A 197 -16.24 17.83 -12.51
N TYR A 198 -16.23 17.17 -13.67
CA TYR A 198 -17.44 16.86 -14.43
C TYR A 198 -18.46 16.04 -13.64
N LYS A 199 -18.00 15.15 -12.75
CA LYS A 199 -18.86 14.27 -11.97
C LYS A 199 -19.53 14.94 -10.78
N TYR A 200 -18.95 15.99 -10.20
CA TYR A 200 -19.51 16.64 -9.01
C TYR A 200 -20.09 18.03 -9.27
N MET A 201 -19.59 18.77 -10.26
CA MET A 201 -20.06 20.12 -10.58
C MET A 201 -21.37 20.08 -11.38
N SER A 202 -22.13 21.17 -11.34
CA SER A 202 -23.18 21.42 -12.33
C SER A 202 -22.57 21.64 -13.72
N MET A 203 -23.39 21.47 -14.77
CA MET A 203 -22.93 21.71 -16.15
C MET A 203 -22.46 23.15 -16.36
N GLU A 204 -23.14 24.13 -15.75
CA GLU A 204 -22.78 25.54 -15.85
C GLU A 204 -21.41 25.82 -15.21
N GLU A 205 -21.19 25.35 -13.98
CA GLU A 205 -19.90 25.47 -13.28
C GLU A 205 -18.77 24.80 -14.05
N TYR A 206 -19.03 23.60 -14.59
CA TYR A 206 -18.04 22.87 -15.37
C TYR A 206 -17.70 23.59 -16.68
N HIS A 207 -18.69 24.18 -17.37
CA HIS A 207 -18.44 25.00 -18.55
C HIS A 207 -17.59 26.24 -18.22
N ILE A 208 -17.86 26.91 -17.09
CA ILE A 208 -17.04 28.02 -16.60
C ILE A 208 -15.62 27.55 -16.26
N LEU A 209 -15.43 26.33 -15.74
CA LEU A 209 -14.09 25.78 -15.50
C LEU A 209 -13.29 25.64 -16.79
N LEU A 210 -13.92 25.10 -17.85
CA LEU A 210 -13.25 24.86 -19.14
C LEU A 210 -12.81 26.15 -19.83
N THR A 211 -13.49 27.28 -19.62
CA THR A 211 -13.12 28.57 -20.22
C THR A 211 -11.93 29.24 -19.52
N LYS A 212 -11.49 28.74 -18.36
CA LYS A 212 -10.34 29.31 -17.63
C LYS A 212 -8.99 29.01 -18.30
N ASN A 213 -8.91 27.95 -19.11
CA ASN A 213 -7.67 27.52 -19.74
C ASN A 213 -7.97 26.69 -20.99
N ASP A 214 -7.43 27.09 -22.14
CA ASP A 214 -7.64 26.41 -23.43
C ASP A 214 -7.24 24.93 -23.40
N THR A 215 -6.19 24.58 -22.64
CA THR A 215 -5.76 23.19 -22.47
C THR A 215 -6.83 22.31 -21.82
N TYR A 216 -7.72 22.88 -20.99
CA TYR A 216 -8.81 22.13 -20.38
C TYR A 216 -9.86 21.74 -21.40
N ALA A 217 -10.14 22.60 -22.38
CA ALA A 217 -11.10 22.32 -23.44
C ALA A 217 -10.62 21.18 -24.34
N GLU A 218 -9.33 21.16 -24.70
CA GLU A 218 -8.70 20.09 -25.48
C GLU A 218 -8.79 18.75 -24.74
N ILE A 219 -8.30 18.69 -23.51
CA ILE A 219 -8.31 17.46 -22.70
C ILE A 219 -9.75 16.99 -22.41
N ASN A 220 -10.69 17.90 -22.19
CA ASN A 220 -12.10 17.55 -22.02
C ASN A 220 -12.70 16.93 -23.28
N THR A 221 -12.26 17.34 -24.47
CA THR A 221 -12.73 16.76 -25.73
C THR A 221 -12.28 15.30 -25.85
N GLU A 222 -11.00 15.03 -25.55
CA GLU A 222 -10.45 13.67 -25.49
C GLU A 222 -11.14 12.81 -24.41
N LEU A 223 -11.37 13.39 -23.22
CA LEU A 223 -12.08 12.70 -22.14
C LEU A 223 -13.49 12.30 -22.57
N ARG A 224 -14.23 13.19 -23.25
CA ARG A 224 -15.60 12.94 -23.72
C ARG A 224 -15.65 11.83 -24.78
N SER A 225 -14.69 11.78 -25.70
CA SER A 225 -14.62 10.71 -26.70
C SER A 225 -14.35 9.36 -26.04
N GLU A 226 -13.36 9.27 -25.15
CA GLU A 226 -13.06 8.02 -24.45
C GLU A 226 -14.22 7.53 -23.57
N MET A 227 -14.89 8.45 -22.86
CA MET A 227 -16.07 8.09 -22.06
C MET A 227 -17.20 7.52 -22.94
N LYS A 228 -17.35 8.02 -24.17
CA LYS A 228 -18.34 7.51 -25.13
C LYS A 228 -17.94 6.11 -25.60
N GLU A 229 -16.69 5.91 -25.99
CA GLU A 229 -16.17 4.60 -26.42
C GLU A 229 -16.31 3.53 -25.33
N ILE A 230 -15.95 3.86 -24.09
CA ILE A 230 -16.10 2.95 -22.93
C ILE A 230 -17.58 2.61 -22.71
N ARG A 231 -18.48 3.60 -22.82
CA ARG A 231 -19.93 3.39 -22.64
C ARG A 231 -20.51 2.47 -23.71
N GLU A 232 -20.10 2.66 -24.96
CA GLU A 232 -20.49 1.80 -26.09
C GLU A 232 -19.93 0.38 -25.92
N GLY A 233 -18.69 0.25 -25.44
CA GLY A 233 -18.08 -1.05 -25.13
C GLY A 233 -18.76 -1.80 -23.97
N ILE A 234 -19.24 -1.09 -22.94
CA ILE A 234 -20.03 -1.68 -21.83
C ILE A 234 -21.42 -2.13 -22.32
N GLN A 235 -21.97 -1.48 -23.34
CA GLN A 235 -23.25 -1.86 -23.95
C GLN A 235 -23.17 -3.06 -24.90
N MET A 236 -21.96 -3.58 -25.20
CA MET A 236 -21.83 -4.86 -25.90
C MET A 236 -22.31 -6.00 -24.98
N GLU A 237 -23.15 -6.88 -25.54
CA GLU A 237 -23.93 -7.89 -24.81
C GLU A 237 -23.14 -8.64 -23.73
N MET A 238 -23.78 -8.79 -22.56
CA MET A 238 -23.31 -9.61 -21.46
C MET A 238 -23.23 -11.08 -21.92
N SER A 239 -22.09 -11.45 -22.48
CA SER A 239 -21.83 -12.81 -22.95
C SER A 239 -21.51 -13.72 -21.77
N GLU A 240 -21.92 -14.98 -21.87
CA GLU A 240 -21.69 -16.00 -20.85
C GLU A 240 -20.19 -16.11 -20.48
N GLN A 241 -19.31 -15.90 -21.47
CA GLN A 241 -17.85 -15.85 -21.33
C GLN A 241 -17.34 -14.69 -20.46
N LEU A 242 -17.98 -13.51 -20.52
CA LEU A 242 -17.60 -12.35 -19.71
C LEU A 242 -17.97 -12.59 -18.24
N THR A 243 -19.15 -13.15 -17.99
CA THR A 243 -19.58 -13.57 -16.64
C THR A 243 -18.67 -14.62 -16.03
N ASP A 244 -18.21 -15.61 -16.80
CA ASP A 244 -17.30 -16.63 -16.29
C ASP A 244 -15.89 -16.08 -16.01
N LYS A 245 -15.43 -15.12 -16.81
CA LYS A 245 -14.18 -14.38 -16.53
C LYS A 245 -14.28 -13.58 -15.23
N TRP A 246 -15.39 -12.91 -14.96
CA TRP A 246 -15.63 -12.20 -13.70
C TRP A 246 -15.74 -13.15 -12.51
N LYS A 247 -16.42 -14.30 -12.65
CA LYS A 247 -16.43 -15.34 -11.62
C LYS A 247 -15.01 -15.83 -11.29
N GLN A 248 -14.16 -16.01 -12.30
CA GLN A 248 -12.76 -16.40 -12.09
C GLN A 248 -11.94 -15.28 -11.40
N GLN A 249 -12.13 -14.02 -11.79
CA GLN A 249 -11.48 -12.89 -11.14
C GLN A 249 -11.90 -12.74 -9.67
N TYR A 250 -13.19 -12.84 -9.38
CA TYR A 250 -13.71 -12.81 -8.01
C TYR A 250 -13.18 -13.97 -7.16
N ARG A 251 -13.05 -15.17 -7.73
CA ARG A 251 -12.43 -16.31 -7.04
C ARG A 251 -10.93 -16.07 -6.78
N ARG A 252 -10.22 -15.38 -7.67
CA ARG A 252 -8.80 -15.06 -7.50
C ARG A 252 -8.53 -13.94 -6.49
N SER A 253 -9.44 -12.98 -6.32
CA SER A 253 -9.32 -11.91 -5.32
C SER A 253 -9.64 -12.36 -3.89
N HIS A 254 -10.09 -13.60 -3.72
CA HIS A 254 -10.49 -14.14 -2.44
C HIS A 254 -9.83 -15.49 -2.09
N ILE A 255 -8.79 -15.90 -2.80
CA ILE A 255 -7.86 -16.99 -2.42
C ILE A 255 -6.54 -16.35 -2.01
#